data_AF-A0A956EKH1-F1
#
_entry.id   AF-A0A956EKH1-F1
#
_cell.length_a   1.000
_cell.length_b   1.000
_cell.length_c   1.000
_cell.angle_alpha   90.00
_cell.angle_beta   90.00
_cell.angle_gamma   90.00
#
_symmetry.space_group_name_H-M   'P 1'
#
loop_
_entity.id
_entity.type
_entity.pdbx_description
1 polymer ?
#
loop_
_entity_poly.entity_id
_entity_poly.type
_entity_poly.pdbx_seq_one_letter_code
_entity_poly.pdbx_strand_id
1 'polypeptide(L)'
;DDDVDVDAGGDPHRARRLDERPPPPPLRWAPMWLAGPDAALREVPVYQREALAPGTTLAGPALILDQTATIAVDPEWRLRVLQGGVIVADDAAVDARAAAHGARGGASEAVDPVLLEILANRIMAIAAQMGVVLRRTALSTNIRERLDFSCAVFDAAGNLVANAPHIPVHLGAMSESIRGVLAAHPRPRPGQVFVTNDPAAGGSHLPDITVVAPVHDAAGELRFFTASRGHHADIGGITPGSMPPDSRTLADEGIVLRALTIVEGGRLGREGLLAALGAGPHPARAPADNLADIEAQIAACRTGARLLLELCDALGQELVLAYMGHLQDLAAATIEAAIDALPDGVRSFADAMDDGTPIAVTIAVAGPRMIVDFHGTGPASSGNLNAPRAVTVAALLYVLRLLAGRPIPLNSGCLRAVELRIPPGSLLDPPADRAVVAGNVETSQRVVDVLLGALGLAAASQGTMNNLTFGTDHFGYYETIGGGAGASATGGNVPWLVPGRRGRQGRFRAELGPPTRDRPWPRDPA
;
A
#
# COMPACT_ATOMS: atom_id res chain seq x y z
N ASP A 1 -9.37 26.73 -50.66
CA ASP A 1 -7.94 26.83 -50.94
C ASP A 1 -7.25 27.51 -49.78
N ASP A 2 -6.81 26.68 -48.85
CA ASP A 2 -5.61 26.88 -48.02
C ASP A 2 -5.45 25.59 -47.19
N ASP A 3 -4.72 24.65 -47.77
CA ASP A 3 -4.24 23.42 -47.14
C ASP A 3 -3.27 23.79 -46.01
N VAL A 4 -3.60 23.37 -44.79
CA VAL A 4 -2.65 23.32 -43.68
C VAL A 4 -2.30 21.85 -43.48
N ASP A 5 -1.16 21.47 -44.04
CA ASP A 5 -0.54 20.16 -43.85
C ASP A 5 -0.11 20.01 -42.38
N VAL A 6 -0.65 19.00 -41.72
CA VAL A 6 -0.29 18.61 -40.35
C VAL A 6 0.77 17.53 -40.45
N ASP A 7 2.04 17.90 -40.28
CA ASP A 7 3.13 16.91 -40.20
C ASP A 7 3.02 16.18 -38.85
N ALA A 8 2.53 14.94 -38.94
CA ALA A 8 2.44 13.99 -37.85
C ALA A 8 3.66 13.05 -37.89
N GLY A 9 4.31 12.88 -36.73
CA GLY A 9 5.14 11.69 -36.48
C GLY A 9 6.65 11.90 -36.53
N GLY A 10 7.18 12.58 -35.52
CA GLY A 10 8.59 12.46 -35.13
C GLY A 10 8.71 11.75 -33.78
N ASP A 11 9.07 10.47 -33.79
CA ASP A 11 9.50 9.72 -32.60
C ASP A 11 10.70 10.44 -31.92
N PRO A 12 10.58 10.92 -30.67
CA PRO A 12 11.68 11.60 -29.98
C PRO A 12 12.86 10.68 -29.62
N HIS A 13 12.73 9.36 -29.81
CA HIS A 13 13.80 8.39 -29.53
C HIS A 13 14.67 8.02 -30.72
N ARG A 14 14.36 8.49 -31.94
CA ARG A 14 15.31 8.41 -33.07
C ARG A 14 16.28 9.58 -33.04
N ALA A 15 17.15 9.62 -32.03
CA ALA A 15 18.41 10.33 -32.16
C ALA A 15 19.10 9.77 -33.41
N ARG A 16 19.32 10.60 -34.44
CA ARG A 16 20.16 10.22 -35.59
C ARG A 16 21.43 9.60 -35.03
N ARG A 17 21.71 8.33 -35.37
CA ARG A 17 22.97 7.67 -35.01
C ARG A 17 24.10 8.54 -35.57
N LEU A 18 24.75 9.29 -34.68
CA LEU A 18 25.98 10.00 -35.02
C LEU A 18 27.05 8.94 -35.27
N ASP A 19 27.91 9.18 -36.25
CA ASP A 19 29.10 8.35 -36.45
C ASP A 19 29.92 8.37 -35.15
N GLU A 20 30.28 7.18 -34.66
CA GLU A 20 31.07 7.05 -33.44
C GLU A 20 32.45 7.65 -33.66
N ARG A 21 32.84 8.55 -32.75
CA ARG A 21 34.15 9.19 -32.75
C ARG A 21 34.95 8.72 -31.54
N PRO A 22 36.27 8.50 -31.69
CA PRO A 22 37.13 8.28 -30.54
C PRO A 22 37.19 9.54 -29.66
N PRO A 23 37.56 9.41 -28.36
CA PRO A 23 37.78 10.56 -27.51
C PRO A 23 39.03 11.35 -27.97
N PRO A 24 39.12 12.66 -27.66
CA PRO A 24 40.34 13.42 -27.87
C PRO A 24 41.48 12.87 -27.00
N PRO A 25 42.73 13.35 -27.15
CA PRO A 25 43.79 13.06 -26.19
C PRO A 25 43.37 13.47 -24.76
N PRO A 26 43.71 12.69 -23.72
CA PRO A 26 43.39 13.05 -22.34
C PRO A 26 44.11 14.32 -21.92
N LEU A 27 43.45 15.14 -21.09
CA LEU A 27 44.03 16.34 -20.50
C LEU A 27 45.26 15.98 -19.64
N ARG A 28 45.13 14.91 -18.85
CA ARG A 28 46.17 14.36 -17.98
C ARG A 28 45.79 12.94 -17.58
N TRP A 29 46.71 12.27 -16.91
CA TRP A 29 46.46 11.02 -16.20
C TRP A 29 46.40 11.31 -14.71
N ALA A 30 45.58 10.57 -13.98
CA ALA A 30 45.46 10.69 -12.53
C ALA A 30 45.19 9.33 -11.87
N PRO A 31 45.62 9.12 -10.62
CA PRO A 31 45.34 7.89 -9.90
C PRO A 31 43.88 7.85 -9.46
N MET A 32 43.18 6.76 -9.78
CA MET A 32 41.82 6.46 -9.33
C MET A 32 41.78 5.08 -8.69
N TRP A 33 41.14 4.96 -7.53
CA TRP A 33 40.92 3.67 -6.88
C TRP A 33 39.71 2.99 -7.53
N LEU A 34 39.93 1.84 -8.15
CA LEU A 34 38.85 1.03 -8.73
C LEU A 34 38.41 -0.02 -7.71
N ALA A 35 37.11 -0.04 -7.38
CA ALA A 35 36.54 -1.05 -6.50
C ALA A 35 36.12 -2.31 -7.28
N GLY A 36 36.15 -3.48 -6.66
CA GLY A 36 35.79 -4.75 -7.29
C GLY A 36 36.69 -5.93 -6.87
N PRO A 37 36.53 -7.11 -7.50
CA PRO A 37 37.33 -8.29 -7.20
C PRO A 37 38.85 -8.07 -7.31
N ASP A 38 39.26 -7.16 -8.20
CA ASP A 38 40.67 -6.78 -8.45
C ASP A 38 40.97 -5.33 -8.01
N ALA A 39 40.44 -4.92 -6.85
CA ALA A 39 40.54 -3.54 -6.38
C ALA A 39 41.99 -3.04 -6.28
N ALA A 40 42.30 -1.98 -7.01
CA ALA A 40 43.64 -1.40 -7.06
C ALA A 40 43.60 0.07 -7.48
N LEU A 41 44.65 0.82 -7.09
CA LEU A 41 44.90 2.15 -7.62
C LEU A 41 45.42 2.02 -9.06
N ARG A 42 44.77 2.66 -10.02
CA ARG A 42 45.19 2.68 -11.42
C ARG A 42 45.29 4.11 -11.95
N GLU A 43 46.27 4.37 -12.81
CA GLU A 43 46.32 5.61 -13.58
C GLU A 43 45.22 5.57 -14.65
N VAL A 44 44.32 6.55 -14.61
CA VAL A 44 43.20 6.67 -15.54
C VAL A 44 43.26 7.98 -16.32
N PRO A 45 42.79 7.99 -17.59
CA PRO A 45 42.75 9.20 -18.39
C PRO A 45 41.69 10.18 -17.85
N VAL A 46 42.05 11.46 -17.80
CA VAL A 46 41.19 12.55 -17.37
C VAL A 46 40.83 13.42 -18.57
N TYR A 47 39.54 13.67 -18.77
CA TYR A 47 39.01 14.49 -19.86
C TYR A 47 38.28 15.72 -19.30
N GLN A 48 38.31 16.83 -20.03
CA GLN A 48 37.38 17.94 -19.81
C GLN A 48 36.07 17.63 -20.53
N ARG A 49 34.94 17.86 -19.87
CA ARG A 49 33.61 17.62 -20.43
C ARG A 49 33.45 18.37 -21.75
N GLU A 50 33.86 19.63 -21.82
CA GLU A 50 33.71 20.49 -23.00
C GLU A 50 34.53 20.03 -24.21
N ALA A 51 35.56 19.20 -23.99
CA ALA A 51 36.35 18.62 -25.07
C ALA A 51 35.69 17.38 -25.71
N LEU A 52 34.66 16.81 -25.09
CA LEU A 52 33.95 15.64 -25.61
C LEU A 52 32.80 16.09 -26.52
N ALA A 53 33.05 16.06 -27.83
CA ALA A 53 32.09 16.46 -28.86
C ALA A 53 30.95 15.42 -29.02
N PRO A 54 29.77 15.83 -29.52
CA PRO A 54 28.72 14.88 -29.91
C PRO A 54 29.24 13.79 -30.86
N GLY A 55 28.89 12.54 -30.57
CA GLY A 55 29.39 11.34 -31.26
C GLY A 55 30.61 10.70 -30.58
N THR A 56 31.27 11.37 -29.64
CA THR A 56 32.39 10.77 -28.88
C THR A 56 31.91 9.58 -28.07
N THR A 57 32.64 8.46 -28.18
CA THR A 57 32.48 7.29 -27.32
C THR A 57 33.76 7.04 -26.53
N LEU A 58 33.62 6.65 -25.26
CA LEU A 58 34.73 6.47 -24.33
C LEU A 58 34.46 5.25 -23.46
N ALA A 59 35.37 4.28 -23.43
CA ALA A 59 35.31 3.17 -22.47
C ALA A 59 35.99 3.57 -21.16
N GLY A 60 35.44 3.14 -20.04
CA GLY A 60 36.12 3.24 -18.75
C GLY A 60 37.36 2.34 -18.66
N PRO A 61 38.20 2.50 -17.62
CA PRO A 61 38.05 3.47 -16.55
C PRO A 61 38.53 4.88 -16.95
N ALA A 62 37.83 5.93 -16.53
CA ALA A 62 38.19 7.32 -16.82
C ALA A 62 37.59 8.33 -15.84
N LEU A 63 38.13 9.56 -15.82
CA LEU A 63 37.53 10.70 -15.14
C LEU A 63 37.12 11.77 -16.15
N ILE A 64 35.92 12.31 -16.02
CA ILE A 64 35.47 13.47 -16.79
C ILE A 64 35.20 14.61 -15.82
N LEU A 65 35.96 15.68 -15.99
CA LEU A 65 35.80 16.91 -15.22
C LEU A 65 34.78 17.80 -15.92
N ASP A 66 33.81 18.27 -15.15
CA ASP A 66 32.85 19.30 -15.55
C ASP A 66 32.99 20.46 -14.56
N GLN A 67 32.46 21.64 -14.90
CA GLN A 67 32.57 22.84 -14.05
C GLN A 67 31.92 22.67 -12.67
N THR A 68 30.94 21.76 -12.58
CA THR A 68 30.15 21.54 -11.35
C THR A 68 30.20 20.11 -10.83
N ALA A 69 30.84 19.19 -11.54
CA ALA A 69 30.83 17.78 -11.22
C ALA A 69 32.08 17.05 -11.72
N THR A 70 32.30 15.85 -11.22
CA THR A 70 33.29 14.91 -11.77
C THR A 70 32.59 13.59 -11.97
N ILE A 71 32.62 13.08 -13.20
CA ILE A 71 32.06 11.78 -13.56
C ILE A 71 33.21 10.78 -13.51
N ALA A 72 33.15 9.85 -12.57
CA ALA A 72 34.02 8.68 -12.55
C ALA A 72 33.35 7.56 -13.35
N VAL A 73 34.09 7.00 -14.30
CA VAL A 73 33.63 5.92 -15.18
C VAL A 73 34.37 4.66 -14.80
N ASP A 74 33.65 3.65 -14.36
CA ASP A 74 34.23 2.34 -14.03
C ASP A 74 34.52 1.52 -15.31
N PRO A 75 35.45 0.54 -15.27
CA PRO A 75 35.89 -0.22 -16.45
C PRO A 75 34.78 -0.86 -17.29
N GLU A 76 33.65 -1.20 -16.67
CA GLU A 76 32.52 -1.92 -17.25
C GLU A 76 31.57 -1.01 -18.02
N TRP A 77 31.77 0.31 -17.90
CA TRP A 77 30.91 1.32 -18.49
C TRP A 77 31.53 1.93 -19.74
N ARG A 78 30.68 2.16 -20.74
CA ARG A 78 30.99 2.95 -21.93
C ARG A 78 30.15 4.21 -21.92
N LEU A 79 30.77 5.35 -22.15
CA LEU A 79 30.08 6.62 -22.33
C LEU A 79 29.90 6.94 -23.81
N ARG A 80 28.77 7.58 -24.13
CA ARG A 80 28.48 8.15 -25.44
C ARG A 80 27.91 9.55 -25.30
N VAL A 81 28.47 10.50 -26.04
CA VAL A 81 27.96 11.87 -26.09
C VAL A 81 26.94 12.00 -27.21
N LEU A 82 25.69 12.30 -26.87
CA LEU A 82 24.61 12.51 -27.83
C LEU A 82 24.62 13.95 -28.39
N GLN A 83 23.77 14.20 -29.39
CA GLN A 83 23.44 15.56 -29.79
C GLN A 83 22.93 16.37 -28.59
N GLY A 84 23.31 17.65 -28.52
CA GLY A 84 23.01 18.51 -27.37
C GLY A 84 23.93 18.33 -26.17
N GLY A 85 24.93 17.44 -26.23
CA GLY A 85 25.89 17.28 -25.15
C GLY A 85 25.36 16.48 -23.95
N VAL A 86 24.36 15.62 -24.16
CA VAL A 86 23.96 14.64 -23.14
C VAL A 86 24.98 13.50 -23.14
N ILE A 87 25.49 13.11 -21.97
CA ILE A 87 26.30 11.89 -21.81
C ILE A 87 25.37 10.76 -21.39
N VAL A 88 25.39 9.67 -22.15
CA VAL A 88 24.75 8.40 -21.78
C VAL A 88 25.84 7.41 -21.38
N ALA A 89 25.61 6.69 -20.30
CA ALA A 89 26.46 5.60 -19.86
C ALA A 89 25.75 4.28 -20.15
N ASP A 90 26.38 3.46 -20.98
CA ASP A 90 25.94 2.12 -21.36
C ASP A 90 26.81 1.11 -20.58
N ASP A 91 26.19 0.15 -19.90
CA ASP A 91 26.90 -0.98 -19.27
C ASP A 91 27.19 -2.02 -20.36
N ALA A 92 28.47 -2.20 -20.69
CA ALA A 92 28.89 -3.09 -21.76
C ALA A 92 28.53 -4.57 -21.49
N ALA A 93 28.31 -4.95 -20.22
CA ALA A 93 27.87 -6.28 -19.82
C ALA A 93 26.34 -6.44 -19.88
N VAL A 94 25.57 -5.35 -19.72
CA VAL A 94 24.10 -5.37 -19.87
C VAL A 94 23.70 -5.56 -21.33
N ASP A 95 24.38 -4.96 -22.29
CA ASP A 95 24.10 -5.20 -23.72
C ASP A 95 24.33 -6.66 -24.14
N ALA A 96 25.39 -7.29 -23.60
CA ALA A 96 25.64 -8.72 -23.82
C ALA A 96 24.58 -9.61 -23.15
N ARG A 97 24.08 -9.23 -21.96
CA ARG A 97 22.99 -9.95 -21.26
C ARG A 97 21.63 -9.72 -21.91
N ALA A 98 21.36 -8.53 -22.43
CA ALA A 98 20.13 -8.17 -23.14
C ALA A 98 20.06 -8.88 -24.51
N ALA A 99 21.17 -8.96 -25.24
CA ALA A 99 21.28 -9.77 -26.47
C ALA A 99 21.08 -11.26 -26.20
N ALA A 100 21.58 -11.77 -25.06
CA ALA A 100 21.33 -13.15 -24.63
C ALA A 100 19.88 -13.40 -24.15
N HIS A 101 19.20 -12.40 -23.58
CA HIS A 101 17.79 -12.47 -23.18
C HIS A 101 16.82 -12.41 -24.37
N GLY A 102 17.10 -11.56 -25.36
CA GLY A 102 16.28 -11.48 -26.59
C GLY A 102 16.32 -12.74 -27.44
N ALA A 103 17.36 -13.57 -27.30
CA ALA A 103 17.48 -14.86 -27.99
C ALA A 103 16.83 -16.04 -27.22
N ARG A 104 16.45 -15.85 -25.95
CA ARG A 104 15.70 -16.84 -25.15
C ARG A 104 14.21 -16.53 -25.18
N GLY A 105 13.63 -16.62 -26.38
CA GLY A 105 12.18 -16.64 -26.60
C GLY A 105 11.54 -17.95 -26.14
N GLY A 106 11.60 -18.22 -24.85
CA GLY A 106 10.95 -19.36 -24.22
C GLY A 106 10.80 -19.06 -22.73
N ALA A 107 9.60 -19.29 -22.19
CA ALA A 107 9.29 -19.20 -20.78
C ALA A 107 10.32 -19.99 -19.96
N SER A 108 11.33 -19.30 -19.45
CA SER A 108 12.14 -19.78 -18.35
C SER A 108 11.29 -19.63 -17.11
N GLU A 109 11.07 -20.72 -16.36
CA GLU A 109 10.39 -20.71 -15.05
C GLU A 109 11.06 -19.78 -14.03
N ALA A 110 12.29 -19.32 -14.28
CA ALA A 110 12.98 -18.36 -13.45
C ALA A 110 12.44 -16.94 -13.66
N VAL A 111 11.92 -16.34 -12.58
CA VAL A 111 11.49 -14.94 -12.49
C VAL A 111 12.63 -14.00 -12.86
N ASP A 112 12.39 -13.05 -13.77
CA ASP A 112 13.35 -11.98 -14.08
C ASP A 112 13.21 -10.88 -13.01
N PRO A 113 14.23 -10.64 -12.17
CA PRO A 113 14.17 -9.65 -11.10
C PRO A 113 14.03 -8.21 -11.63
N VAL A 114 14.54 -7.92 -12.83
CA VAL A 114 14.40 -6.58 -13.44
C VAL A 114 12.95 -6.38 -13.87
N LEU A 115 12.37 -7.36 -14.56
CA LEU A 115 10.97 -7.30 -14.97
C LEU A 115 10.02 -7.29 -13.76
N LEU A 116 10.36 -7.99 -12.69
CA LEU A 116 9.61 -8.00 -11.44
C LEU A 116 9.53 -6.60 -10.83
N GLU A 117 10.66 -5.91 -10.72
CA GLU A 117 10.71 -4.53 -10.23
C GLU A 117 9.95 -3.55 -11.15
N ILE A 118 10.06 -3.71 -12.48
CA ILE A 118 9.31 -2.88 -13.43
C ILE A 118 7.80 -3.08 -13.24
N LEU A 119 7.32 -4.33 -13.19
CA LEU A 119 5.90 -4.62 -13.03
C LEU A 119 5.38 -4.25 -11.64
N ALA A 120 6.18 -4.45 -10.58
CA ALA A 120 5.87 -3.97 -9.24
C ALA A 120 5.55 -2.47 -9.25
N ASN A 121 6.46 -1.68 -9.82
CA ASN A 121 6.33 -0.22 -9.88
C ASN A 121 5.19 0.22 -10.79
N ARG A 122 4.96 -0.44 -11.93
CA ARG A 122 3.83 -0.12 -12.83
C ARG A 122 2.48 -0.41 -12.17
N ILE A 123 2.29 -1.57 -11.56
CA ILE A 123 1.02 -1.93 -10.91
C ILE A 123 0.78 -1.05 -9.67
N MET A 124 1.83 -0.77 -8.88
CA MET A 124 1.76 0.20 -7.78
C MET A 124 1.37 1.60 -8.28
N ALA A 125 1.95 2.05 -9.40
CA ALA A 125 1.61 3.33 -10.01
C ALA A 125 0.14 3.38 -10.45
N ILE A 126 -0.43 2.26 -10.93
CA ILE A 126 -1.87 2.18 -11.25
C ILE A 126 -2.71 2.44 -10.00
N ALA A 127 -2.44 1.74 -8.90
CA ALA A 127 -3.15 1.96 -7.64
C ALA A 127 -3.00 3.41 -7.15
N ALA A 128 -1.81 4.01 -7.28
CA ALA A 128 -1.57 5.41 -6.95
C ALA A 128 -2.37 6.39 -7.85
N GLN A 129 -2.48 6.11 -9.15
CA GLN A 129 -3.28 6.92 -10.08
C GLN A 129 -4.78 6.84 -9.75
N MET A 130 -5.28 5.68 -9.35
CA MET A 130 -6.66 5.55 -8.82
C MET A 130 -6.86 6.51 -7.63
N GLY A 131 -5.92 6.55 -6.69
CA GLY A 131 -5.97 7.46 -5.54
C GLY A 131 -5.91 8.94 -5.90
N VAL A 132 -5.12 9.31 -6.92
CA VAL A 132 -5.10 10.69 -7.45
C VAL A 132 -6.45 11.09 -8.03
N VAL A 133 -7.10 10.19 -8.78
CA VAL A 133 -8.45 10.44 -9.32
C VAL A 133 -9.44 10.61 -8.17
N LEU A 134 -9.49 9.64 -7.24
CA LEU A 134 -10.40 9.68 -6.10
C LEU A 134 -10.28 11.01 -5.33
N ARG A 135 -9.06 11.37 -4.95
CA ARG A 135 -8.80 12.63 -4.23
C ARG A 135 -9.27 13.86 -5.00
N ARG A 136 -9.07 13.91 -6.33
CA ARG A 136 -9.40 15.09 -7.14
C ARG A 136 -10.89 15.25 -7.43
N THR A 137 -11.65 14.15 -7.39
CA THR A 137 -13.07 14.14 -7.73
C THR A 137 -13.99 14.03 -6.52
N ALA A 138 -13.47 13.63 -5.35
CA ALA A 138 -14.25 13.56 -4.12
C ALA A 138 -14.71 14.93 -3.64
N LEU A 139 -15.90 14.97 -3.04
CA LEU A 139 -16.46 16.20 -2.45
C LEU A 139 -16.11 16.31 -0.97
N SER A 140 -16.10 15.19 -0.23
CA SER A 140 -15.86 15.23 1.22
C SER A 140 -14.43 15.63 1.58
N THR A 141 -14.32 16.34 2.70
CA THR A 141 -13.02 16.69 3.30
C THR A 141 -12.26 15.45 3.78
N ASN A 142 -12.96 14.41 4.23
CA ASN A 142 -12.38 13.14 4.67
C ASN A 142 -11.55 12.48 3.55
N ILE A 143 -12.11 12.40 2.34
CA ILE A 143 -11.40 11.80 1.21
C ILE A 143 -10.42 12.81 0.58
N ARG A 144 -10.86 14.05 0.33
CA ARG A 144 -10.06 15.03 -0.45
C ARG A 144 -8.85 15.58 0.30
N GLU A 145 -9.03 15.92 1.58
CA GLU A 145 -8.02 16.63 2.38
C GLU A 145 -7.35 15.72 3.40
N ARG A 146 -8.14 14.93 4.14
CA ARG A 146 -7.61 14.01 5.16
C ARG A 146 -7.01 12.74 4.57
N LEU A 147 -7.32 12.44 3.30
CA LEU A 147 -6.83 11.27 2.57
C LEU A 147 -7.26 9.96 3.23
N ASP A 148 -8.46 9.95 3.81
CA ASP A 148 -9.05 8.80 4.47
C ASP A 148 -9.67 7.84 3.43
N PHE A 149 -8.81 7.28 2.59
CA PHE A 149 -9.17 6.34 1.54
C PHE A 149 -8.01 5.44 1.15
N SER A 150 -8.30 4.27 0.56
CA SER A 150 -7.30 3.42 -0.09
C SER A 150 -7.81 2.97 -1.46
N CYS A 151 -6.88 2.82 -2.41
CA CYS A 151 -7.14 2.22 -3.72
C CYS A 151 -6.23 1.01 -3.93
N ALA A 152 -6.76 -0.05 -4.50
CA ALA A 152 -6.05 -1.31 -4.63
C ALA A 152 -6.43 -2.11 -5.88
N VAL A 153 -5.48 -2.93 -6.32
CA VAL A 153 -5.58 -3.89 -7.42
C VAL A 153 -5.49 -5.30 -6.85
N PHE A 154 -6.34 -6.18 -7.35
CA PHE A 154 -6.47 -7.56 -6.90
C PHE A 154 -6.48 -8.50 -8.10
N ASP A 155 -6.04 -9.74 -7.87
CA ASP A 155 -6.19 -10.82 -8.85
C ASP A 155 -7.66 -11.28 -8.98
N ALA A 156 -7.93 -12.20 -9.91
CA ALA A 156 -9.28 -12.73 -10.15
C ALA A 156 -9.90 -13.45 -8.94
N ALA A 157 -9.09 -13.89 -7.97
CA ALA A 157 -9.56 -14.53 -6.74
C ALA A 157 -9.80 -13.53 -5.60
N GLY A 158 -9.56 -12.23 -5.84
CA GLY A 158 -9.73 -11.17 -4.85
C GLY A 158 -8.55 -11.04 -3.87
N ASN A 159 -7.39 -11.63 -4.19
CA ASN A 159 -6.20 -11.42 -3.38
C ASN A 159 -5.53 -10.11 -3.76
N LEU A 160 -5.14 -9.34 -2.75
CA LEU A 160 -4.46 -8.06 -2.91
C LEU A 160 -3.13 -8.29 -3.65
N VAL A 161 -2.88 -7.47 -4.67
CA VAL A 161 -1.62 -7.44 -5.45
C VAL A 161 -0.83 -6.17 -5.14
N ALA A 162 -1.49 -5.02 -5.23
CA ALA A 162 -0.90 -3.72 -4.96
C ALA A 162 -1.91 -2.73 -4.41
N ASN A 163 -1.44 -1.78 -3.60
CA ASN A 163 -2.27 -0.75 -2.99
C ASN A 163 -1.53 0.60 -2.95
N ALA A 164 -2.26 1.70 -3.15
CA ALA A 164 -1.75 3.01 -2.79
C ALA A 164 -1.69 3.13 -1.26
N PRO A 165 -0.54 3.51 -0.67
CA PRO A 165 -0.37 3.52 0.78
C PRO A 165 -1.04 4.75 1.38
N HIS A 166 -2.13 4.54 2.12
CA HIS A 166 -2.79 5.58 2.91
C HIS A 166 -3.16 5.07 4.30
N ILE A 167 -3.90 3.96 4.40
CA ILE A 167 -4.42 3.47 5.70
C ILE A 167 -4.26 1.95 5.84
N PRO A 168 -3.49 1.46 6.84
CA PRO A 168 -3.25 0.03 7.05
C PRO A 168 -4.52 -0.82 7.22
N VAL A 169 -5.53 -0.31 7.94
CA VAL A 169 -6.75 -1.07 8.24
C VAL A 169 -7.53 -1.48 6.97
N HIS A 170 -7.37 -0.75 5.86
CA HIS A 170 -8.03 -1.06 4.60
C HIS A 170 -7.45 -2.31 3.90
N LEU A 171 -6.17 -2.65 4.14
CA LEU A 171 -5.42 -3.56 3.26
C LEU A 171 -5.83 -5.03 3.40
N GLY A 172 -6.17 -5.47 4.61
CA GLY A 172 -6.76 -6.79 4.83
C GLY A 172 -8.27 -6.82 4.54
N ALA A 173 -8.95 -5.73 4.89
CA ALA A 173 -10.40 -5.65 4.86
C ALA A 173 -10.98 -5.64 3.44
N MET A 174 -10.30 -4.98 2.48
CA MET A 174 -10.79 -4.92 1.09
C MET A 174 -10.79 -6.28 0.37
N SER A 175 -9.84 -7.18 0.66
CA SER A 175 -9.87 -8.54 0.11
C SER A 175 -11.09 -9.32 0.60
N GLU A 176 -11.45 -9.20 1.89
CA GLU A 176 -12.68 -9.80 2.41
C GLU A 176 -13.94 -9.20 1.78
N SER A 177 -13.96 -7.88 1.50
CA SER A 177 -15.06 -7.25 0.77
C SER A 177 -15.24 -7.79 -0.64
N ILE A 178 -14.15 -8.07 -1.36
CA ILE A 178 -14.24 -8.70 -2.68
C ILE A 178 -14.79 -10.11 -2.57
N ARG A 179 -14.37 -10.90 -1.57
CA ARG A 179 -14.95 -12.23 -1.32
C ARG A 179 -16.43 -12.16 -0.96
N GLY A 180 -16.84 -11.16 -0.18
CA GLY A 180 -18.25 -10.89 0.10
C GLY A 180 -19.06 -10.57 -1.16
N VAL A 181 -18.50 -9.76 -2.06
CA VAL A 181 -19.09 -9.48 -3.38
C VAL A 181 -19.17 -10.75 -4.22
N LEU A 182 -18.11 -11.57 -4.28
CA LEU A 182 -18.11 -12.84 -5.00
C LEU A 182 -19.10 -13.87 -4.42
N ALA A 183 -19.31 -13.87 -3.09
CA ALA A 183 -20.31 -14.73 -2.46
C ALA A 183 -21.74 -14.30 -2.85
N ALA A 184 -22.02 -13.00 -2.90
CA ALA A 184 -23.31 -12.46 -3.31
C ALA A 184 -23.53 -12.52 -4.83
N HIS A 185 -22.46 -12.36 -5.61
CA HIS A 185 -22.45 -12.30 -7.07
C HIS A 185 -21.35 -13.23 -7.61
N PRO A 186 -21.56 -14.56 -7.68
CA PRO A 186 -20.53 -15.52 -8.06
C PRO A 186 -19.99 -15.38 -9.49
N ARG A 187 -20.72 -14.68 -10.36
CA ARG A 187 -20.37 -14.43 -11.76
C ARG A 187 -20.65 -12.97 -12.11
N PRO A 188 -19.85 -12.03 -11.59
CA PRO A 188 -20.04 -10.63 -11.90
C PRO A 188 -19.84 -10.41 -13.40
N ARG A 189 -20.66 -9.58 -14.02
CA ARG A 189 -20.62 -9.30 -15.46
C ARG A 189 -19.68 -8.14 -15.81
N PRO A 190 -19.14 -8.09 -17.03
CA PRO A 190 -18.41 -6.92 -17.52
C PRO A 190 -19.20 -5.62 -17.32
N GLY A 191 -18.52 -4.61 -16.78
CA GLY A 191 -19.10 -3.28 -16.54
C GLY A 191 -19.98 -3.16 -15.31
N GLN A 192 -20.19 -4.23 -14.52
CA GLN A 192 -20.81 -4.11 -13.21
C GLN A 192 -19.86 -3.44 -12.20
N VAL A 193 -20.44 -2.72 -11.24
CA VAL A 193 -19.71 -2.18 -10.07
C VAL A 193 -20.58 -2.37 -8.84
N PHE A 194 -19.96 -2.72 -7.71
CA PHE A 194 -20.63 -3.03 -6.46
C PHE A 194 -20.21 -2.07 -5.35
N VAL A 195 -21.09 -1.82 -4.38
CA VAL A 195 -20.83 -1.01 -3.18
C VAL A 195 -21.12 -1.84 -1.94
N THR A 196 -20.22 -1.84 -0.96
CA THR A 196 -20.40 -2.55 0.30
C THR A 196 -19.70 -1.84 1.46
N ASN A 197 -20.29 -1.87 2.65
CA ASN A 197 -19.65 -1.51 3.92
C ASN A 197 -19.96 -2.53 5.03
N ASP A 198 -20.57 -3.67 4.69
CA ASP A 198 -21.02 -4.66 5.67
C ASP A 198 -19.84 -5.25 6.47
N PRO A 199 -19.79 -5.04 7.80
CA PRO A 199 -18.72 -5.59 8.65
C PRO A 199 -18.63 -7.11 8.63
N ALA A 200 -19.76 -7.80 8.42
CA ALA A 200 -19.79 -9.26 8.29
C ALA A 200 -19.18 -9.76 6.97
N ALA A 201 -18.92 -8.85 6.02
CA ALA A 201 -18.37 -9.14 4.70
C ALA A 201 -17.20 -8.18 4.37
N GLY A 202 -16.29 -7.98 5.32
CA GLY A 202 -15.03 -7.26 5.10
C GLY A 202 -15.07 -5.75 5.37
N GLY A 203 -16.20 -5.19 5.79
CA GLY A 203 -16.25 -3.83 6.34
C GLY A 203 -15.45 -3.71 7.64
N SER A 204 -14.76 -2.57 7.83
CA SER A 204 -14.07 -2.22 9.08
C SER A 204 -15.05 -1.59 10.07
N HIS A 205 -15.86 -0.66 9.57
CA HIS A 205 -17.00 -0.01 10.21
C HIS A 205 -17.87 0.61 9.11
N LEU A 206 -19.08 1.06 9.43
CA LEU A 206 -20.03 1.52 8.40
C LEU A 206 -19.59 2.75 7.59
N PRO A 207 -18.86 3.74 8.14
CA PRO A 207 -18.38 4.87 7.35
C PRO A 207 -17.41 4.51 6.22
N ASP A 208 -16.72 3.37 6.31
CA ASP A 208 -15.78 2.92 5.30
C ASP A 208 -16.49 2.16 4.18
N ILE A 209 -16.92 2.90 3.15
CA ILE A 209 -17.61 2.33 2.00
C ILE A 209 -16.60 1.85 0.96
N THR A 210 -16.75 0.61 0.52
CA THR A 210 -15.92 -0.04 -0.51
C THR A 210 -16.66 -0.15 -1.84
N VAL A 211 -16.09 0.42 -2.89
CA VAL A 211 -16.51 0.24 -4.28
C VAL A 211 -15.62 -0.80 -4.94
N VAL A 212 -16.23 -1.85 -5.51
CA VAL A 212 -15.55 -2.99 -6.15
C VAL A 212 -15.94 -3.07 -7.62
N ALA A 213 -14.96 -3.02 -8.52
CA ALA A 213 -15.16 -3.15 -9.96
C ALA A 213 -14.42 -4.40 -10.50
N PRO A 214 -15.13 -5.44 -10.95
CA PRO A 214 -14.55 -6.55 -11.70
C PRO A 214 -13.99 -6.06 -13.05
N VAL A 215 -12.80 -6.53 -13.41
CA VAL A 215 -12.13 -6.20 -14.67
C VAL A 215 -12.07 -7.46 -15.52
N HIS A 216 -12.69 -7.39 -16.69
CA HIS A 216 -12.73 -8.48 -17.64
C HIS A 216 -11.87 -8.16 -18.85
N ASP A 217 -11.30 -9.19 -19.47
CA ASP A 217 -10.60 -9.04 -20.74
C ASP A 217 -11.55 -8.94 -21.95
N ALA A 218 -10.99 -8.86 -23.15
CA ALA A 218 -11.76 -8.79 -24.39
C ALA A 218 -12.59 -10.05 -24.68
N ALA A 219 -12.22 -11.21 -24.11
CA ALA A 219 -12.98 -12.45 -24.20
C ALA A 219 -14.13 -12.52 -23.17
N GLY A 220 -14.20 -11.55 -22.26
CA GLY A 220 -15.19 -11.51 -21.19
C GLY A 220 -14.81 -12.37 -19.98
N GLU A 221 -13.55 -12.79 -19.86
CA GLU A 221 -13.06 -13.51 -18.68
C GLU A 221 -12.65 -12.54 -17.59
N LEU A 222 -13.05 -12.83 -16.34
CA LEU A 222 -12.66 -12.05 -15.17
C LEU A 222 -11.17 -12.24 -14.89
N ARG A 223 -10.40 -11.16 -14.93
CA ARG A 223 -8.94 -11.19 -14.72
C ARG A 223 -8.50 -10.52 -13.44
N PHE A 224 -9.17 -9.44 -13.06
CA PHE A 224 -8.76 -8.61 -11.92
C PHE A 224 -9.97 -8.05 -11.19
N PHE A 225 -9.73 -7.51 -10.01
CA PHE A 225 -10.59 -6.49 -9.42
C PHE A 225 -9.81 -5.22 -9.18
N THR A 226 -10.51 -4.10 -9.30
CA THR A 226 -10.06 -2.83 -8.73
C THR A 226 -11.04 -2.43 -7.64
N ALA A 227 -10.51 -1.94 -6.52
CA ALA A 227 -11.35 -1.46 -5.44
C ALA A 227 -10.85 -0.14 -4.89
N SER A 228 -11.78 0.64 -4.37
CA SER A 228 -11.49 1.80 -3.54
C SER A 228 -12.35 1.76 -2.28
N ARG A 229 -11.76 2.08 -1.15
CA ARG A 229 -12.44 2.27 0.13
C ARG A 229 -12.23 3.71 0.56
N GLY A 230 -13.30 4.39 0.94
CA GLY A 230 -13.26 5.79 1.38
C GLY A 230 -14.11 5.96 2.63
N HIS A 231 -13.64 6.77 3.55
CA HIS A 231 -14.38 7.12 4.75
C HIS A 231 -15.36 8.25 4.45
N HIS A 232 -16.65 7.94 4.50
CA HIS A 232 -17.70 8.94 4.38
C HIS A 232 -17.92 9.64 5.72
N ALA A 233 -18.19 10.94 5.69
CA ALA A 233 -18.35 11.73 6.91
C ALA A 233 -19.58 11.30 7.73
N ASP A 234 -20.64 10.83 7.06
CA ASP A 234 -21.86 10.36 7.68
C ASP A 234 -22.53 9.31 6.77
N ILE A 235 -22.95 8.19 7.35
CA ILE A 235 -23.74 7.12 6.72
C ILE A 235 -25.02 6.86 7.51
N GLY A 236 -25.47 7.85 8.29
CA GLY A 236 -26.59 7.76 9.22
C GLY A 236 -26.14 7.42 10.65
N GLY A 237 -27.03 6.77 11.37
CA GLY A 237 -26.84 6.40 12.78
C GLY A 237 -27.44 7.39 13.78
N ILE A 238 -27.44 7.04 15.05
CA ILE A 238 -28.10 7.79 16.12
C ILE A 238 -27.45 9.15 16.42
N THR A 239 -26.19 9.34 16.03
CA THR A 239 -25.46 10.62 16.15
C THR A 239 -24.83 11.04 14.83
N PRO A 240 -24.66 12.35 14.58
CA PRO A 240 -23.90 12.85 13.42
C PRO A 240 -22.45 12.37 13.42
N GLY A 241 -21.89 12.19 12.21
CA GLY A 241 -20.49 11.79 12.03
C GLY A 241 -20.26 10.27 12.06
N SER A 242 -21.34 9.49 12.24
CA SER A 242 -21.35 8.02 12.24
C SER A 242 -20.33 7.35 13.16
N MET A 243 -20.01 8.02 14.28
CA MET A 243 -19.25 7.49 15.42
C MET A 243 -20.06 7.61 16.72
N PRO A 244 -21.23 6.95 16.85
CA PRO A 244 -22.02 7.00 18.07
C PRO A 244 -21.29 6.32 19.23
N PRO A 245 -20.95 7.04 20.32
CA PRO A 245 -20.16 6.47 21.41
C PRO A 245 -20.94 5.42 22.21
N ASP A 246 -22.27 5.53 22.24
CA ASP A 246 -23.16 4.65 23.01
C ASP A 246 -23.90 3.61 22.15
N SER A 247 -23.45 3.35 20.91
CA SER A 247 -24.09 2.33 20.05
C SER A 247 -23.98 0.93 20.64
N ARG A 248 -25.05 0.13 20.46
CA ARG A 248 -25.14 -1.25 20.96
C ARG A 248 -25.42 -2.24 19.84
N THR A 249 -26.14 -1.80 18.83
CA THR A 249 -26.46 -2.57 17.64
C THR A 249 -25.89 -1.91 16.39
N LEU A 250 -25.64 -2.69 15.34
CA LEU A 250 -25.15 -2.15 14.08
C LEU A 250 -26.11 -1.12 13.46
N ALA A 251 -27.42 -1.28 13.71
CA ALA A 251 -28.43 -0.33 13.26
C ALA A 251 -28.27 1.07 13.89
N ASP A 252 -27.71 1.15 15.10
CA ASP A 252 -27.44 2.43 15.76
C ASP A 252 -26.35 3.23 15.02
N GLU A 253 -25.51 2.55 14.23
CA GLU A 253 -24.33 3.13 13.56
C GLU A 253 -24.62 3.65 12.15
N GLY A 254 -25.75 3.25 11.55
CA GLY A 254 -26.21 3.77 10.27
C GLY A 254 -26.53 2.68 9.24
N ILE A 255 -26.33 3.01 7.98
CA ILE A 255 -26.80 2.20 6.85
C ILE A 255 -25.76 1.14 6.46
N VAL A 256 -26.25 -0.09 6.30
CA VAL A 256 -25.47 -1.22 5.80
C VAL A 256 -25.79 -1.46 4.33
N LEU A 257 -24.79 -1.30 3.47
CA LEU A 257 -24.82 -1.63 2.05
C LEU A 257 -24.21 -3.02 1.85
N ARG A 258 -25.03 -3.97 1.38
CA ARG A 258 -24.63 -5.38 1.21
C ARG A 258 -24.40 -5.71 -0.26
N ALA A 259 -23.17 -5.49 -0.74
CA ALA A 259 -22.76 -5.78 -2.11
C ALA A 259 -23.77 -5.30 -3.17
N LEU A 260 -24.25 -4.06 -3.01
CA LEU A 260 -25.26 -3.46 -3.89
C LEU A 260 -24.67 -3.19 -5.27
N THR A 261 -25.30 -3.71 -6.34
CA THR A 261 -24.92 -3.37 -7.71
C THR A 261 -25.29 -1.90 -7.99
N ILE A 262 -24.27 -1.06 -8.21
CA ILE A 262 -24.45 0.39 -8.41
C ILE A 262 -24.27 0.82 -9.87
N VAL A 263 -23.48 0.08 -10.65
CA VAL A 263 -23.38 0.28 -12.11
C VAL A 263 -23.74 -1.02 -12.79
N GLU A 264 -24.60 -0.93 -13.80
CA GLU A 264 -24.96 -2.04 -14.67
C GLU A 264 -25.34 -1.53 -16.06
N GLY A 265 -24.88 -2.22 -17.11
CA GLY A 265 -25.15 -1.80 -18.50
C GLY A 265 -24.65 -0.39 -18.83
N GLY A 266 -23.57 0.04 -18.18
CA GLY A 266 -23.02 1.40 -18.32
C GLY A 266 -23.83 2.50 -17.63
N ARG A 267 -24.91 2.15 -16.90
CA ARG A 267 -25.79 3.10 -16.21
C ARG A 267 -25.54 3.06 -14.70
N LEU A 268 -25.45 4.24 -14.09
CA LEU A 268 -25.33 4.39 -12.64
C LEU A 268 -26.73 4.39 -12.00
N GLY A 269 -26.97 3.49 -11.05
CA GLY A 269 -28.21 3.33 -10.30
C GLY A 269 -28.38 4.33 -9.16
N ARG A 270 -28.35 5.64 -9.47
CA ARG A 270 -28.41 6.73 -8.45
C ARG A 270 -29.62 6.62 -7.53
N GLU A 271 -30.80 6.42 -8.09
CA GLU A 271 -32.06 6.35 -7.33
C GLU A 271 -32.06 5.18 -6.34
N GLY A 272 -31.54 4.02 -6.75
CA GLY A 272 -31.44 2.84 -5.87
C GLY A 272 -30.50 3.06 -4.69
N LEU A 273 -29.36 3.73 -4.91
CA LEU A 273 -28.44 4.10 -3.84
C LEU A 273 -29.05 5.14 -2.90
N LEU A 274 -29.67 6.20 -3.42
CA LEU A 274 -30.33 7.21 -2.60
C LEU A 274 -31.48 6.61 -1.77
N ALA A 275 -32.25 5.68 -2.35
CA ALA A 275 -33.27 4.94 -1.61
C ALA A 275 -32.67 4.08 -0.50
N ALA A 276 -31.53 3.41 -0.75
CA ALA A 276 -30.83 2.63 0.27
C ALA A 276 -30.29 3.52 1.41
N LEU A 277 -29.71 4.68 1.08
CA LEU A 277 -29.20 5.65 2.05
C LEU A 277 -30.31 6.32 2.86
N GLY A 278 -31.51 6.45 2.28
CA GLY A 278 -32.71 6.97 2.95
C GLY A 278 -33.56 5.91 3.66
N ALA A 279 -33.12 4.64 3.67
CA ALA A 279 -33.86 3.54 4.29
C ALA A 279 -33.52 3.39 5.79
N GLY A 280 -34.30 2.58 6.49
CA GLY A 280 -34.03 2.22 7.88
C GLY A 280 -34.37 3.31 8.92
N PRO A 281 -34.09 3.04 10.20
CA PRO A 281 -34.45 3.95 11.30
C PRO A 281 -33.55 5.19 11.40
N HIS A 282 -32.32 5.10 10.88
CA HIS A 282 -31.30 6.15 10.99
C HIS A 282 -30.69 6.43 9.61
N PRO A 283 -31.43 7.11 8.71
CA PRO A 283 -30.97 7.38 7.34
C PRO A 283 -29.73 8.29 7.33
N ALA A 284 -28.99 8.25 6.22
CA ALA A 284 -27.86 9.15 5.99
C ALA A 284 -28.32 10.61 5.98
N ARG A 285 -27.57 11.50 6.64
CA ARG A 285 -27.93 12.92 6.77
C ARG A 285 -27.69 13.73 5.51
N ALA A 286 -26.68 13.33 4.73
CA ALA A 286 -26.27 14.00 3.48
C ALA A 286 -26.11 13.00 2.33
N PRO A 287 -27.18 12.31 1.90
CA PRO A 287 -27.09 11.23 0.89
C PRO A 287 -26.57 11.70 -0.47
N ALA A 288 -26.71 12.99 -0.80
CA ALA A 288 -26.12 13.59 -1.99
C ALA A 288 -24.59 13.60 -1.94
N ASP A 289 -23.99 13.86 -0.77
CA ASP A 289 -22.54 13.84 -0.57
C ASP A 289 -22.02 12.39 -0.63
N ASN A 290 -22.75 11.43 -0.03
CA ASN A 290 -22.42 10.01 -0.15
C ASN A 290 -22.41 9.55 -1.62
N LEU A 291 -23.44 9.93 -2.39
CA LEU A 291 -23.52 9.62 -3.81
C LEU A 291 -22.33 10.20 -4.58
N ALA A 292 -21.98 11.46 -4.35
CA ALA A 292 -20.86 12.11 -5.05
C ALA A 292 -19.51 11.46 -4.75
N ASP A 293 -19.26 11.08 -3.50
CA ASP A 293 -18.03 10.37 -3.13
C ASP A 293 -18.01 8.93 -3.70
N ILE A 294 -19.15 8.24 -3.75
CA ILE A 294 -19.27 6.94 -4.43
C ILE A 294 -19.01 7.08 -5.94
N GLU A 295 -19.48 8.16 -6.59
CA GLU A 295 -19.16 8.45 -7.99
C GLU A 295 -17.64 8.66 -8.20
N ALA A 296 -16.98 9.38 -7.28
CA ALA A 296 -15.52 9.54 -7.28
C ALA A 296 -14.79 8.20 -7.12
N GLN A 297 -15.25 7.33 -6.22
CA GLN A 297 -14.72 5.97 -6.04
C GLN A 297 -14.90 5.10 -7.30
N ILE A 298 -16.07 5.19 -7.96
CA ILE A 298 -16.32 4.52 -9.25
C ILE A 298 -15.34 5.02 -10.31
N ALA A 299 -15.11 6.33 -10.40
CA ALA A 299 -14.14 6.91 -11.34
C ALA A 299 -12.71 6.41 -11.09
N ALA A 300 -12.32 6.28 -9.82
CA ALA A 300 -11.03 5.71 -9.43
C ALA A 300 -10.90 4.24 -9.86
N CYS A 301 -11.89 3.40 -9.56
CA CYS A 301 -11.88 2.00 -10.00
C CYS A 301 -11.83 1.84 -11.52
N ARG A 302 -12.62 2.64 -12.27
CA ARG A 302 -12.58 2.64 -13.75
C ARG A 302 -11.22 3.05 -14.30
N THR A 303 -10.54 3.99 -13.65
CA THR A 303 -9.18 4.39 -14.02
C THR A 303 -8.20 3.24 -13.84
N GLY A 304 -8.27 2.54 -12.71
CA GLY A 304 -7.46 1.34 -12.47
C GLY A 304 -7.72 0.26 -13.51
N ALA A 305 -8.99 -0.04 -13.80
CA ALA A 305 -9.38 -1.04 -14.78
C ALA A 305 -8.81 -0.73 -16.17
N ARG A 306 -8.97 0.52 -16.64
CA ARG A 306 -8.40 0.96 -17.92
C ARG A 306 -6.89 0.79 -17.97
N LEU A 307 -6.17 1.27 -16.96
CA LEU A 307 -4.70 1.21 -16.94
C LEU A 307 -4.17 -0.23 -16.85
N LEU A 308 -4.90 -1.14 -16.18
CA LEU A 308 -4.55 -2.56 -16.15
C LEU A 308 -4.72 -3.21 -17.53
N LEU A 309 -5.82 -2.91 -18.23
CA LEU A 309 -6.04 -3.41 -19.58
C LEU A 309 -4.97 -2.87 -20.55
N GLU A 310 -4.64 -1.58 -20.49
CA GLU A 310 -3.54 -0.99 -21.27
C GLU A 310 -2.18 -1.64 -20.96
N LEU A 311 -1.94 -2.02 -19.70
CA LEU A 311 -0.73 -2.76 -19.30
C LEU A 311 -0.72 -4.16 -19.93
N CYS A 312 -1.84 -4.87 -19.91
CA CYS A 312 -2.00 -6.17 -20.55
C CYS A 312 -1.84 -6.10 -22.07
N ASP A 313 -2.39 -5.07 -22.72
CA ASP A 313 -2.25 -4.86 -24.16
C ASP A 313 -0.78 -4.61 -24.55
N ALA A 314 -0.04 -3.89 -23.70
CA ALA A 314 1.36 -3.56 -23.98
C ALA A 314 2.35 -4.71 -23.72
N LEU A 315 2.10 -5.55 -22.72
CA LEU A 315 3.06 -6.56 -22.24
C LEU A 315 2.60 -8.00 -22.42
N GLY A 316 1.34 -8.22 -22.75
CA GLY A 316 0.69 -9.53 -22.76
C GLY A 316 0.03 -9.85 -21.42
N GLN A 317 -1.22 -10.29 -21.48
CA GLN A 317 -2.04 -10.59 -20.31
C GLN A 317 -1.44 -11.69 -19.42
N GLU A 318 -0.98 -12.78 -20.01
CA GLU A 318 -0.39 -13.91 -19.26
C GLU A 318 0.86 -13.49 -18.50
N LEU A 319 1.68 -12.62 -19.09
CA LEU A 319 2.86 -12.09 -18.44
C LEU A 319 2.48 -11.23 -17.22
N VAL A 320 1.50 -10.33 -17.38
CA VAL A 320 1.03 -9.48 -16.28
C VAL A 320 0.47 -10.34 -15.14
N LEU A 321 -0.37 -11.32 -15.44
CA LEU A 321 -0.95 -12.23 -14.44
C LEU A 321 0.12 -13.04 -13.70
N ALA A 322 1.09 -13.62 -14.42
CA ALA A 322 2.19 -14.37 -13.82
C ALA A 322 2.99 -13.51 -12.83
N TYR A 323 3.32 -12.27 -13.24
CA TYR A 323 4.09 -11.36 -12.39
C TYR A 323 3.29 -10.81 -11.20
N MET A 324 1.97 -10.67 -11.29
CA MET A 324 1.14 -10.43 -10.10
C MET A 324 1.29 -11.55 -9.07
N GLY A 325 1.33 -12.81 -9.53
CA GLY A 325 1.65 -13.97 -8.70
C GLY A 325 3.03 -13.85 -8.07
N HIS A 326 4.06 -13.57 -8.87
CA HIS A 326 5.44 -13.41 -8.36
C HIS A 326 5.59 -12.26 -7.34
N LEU A 327 4.80 -11.18 -7.45
CA LEU A 327 4.79 -10.11 -6.44
C LEU A 327 4.22 -10.59 -5.10
N GLN A 328 3.20 -11.46 -5.13
CA GLN A 328 2.68 -12.09 -3.92
C GLN A 328 3.68 -13.12 -3.37
N ASP A 329 4.37 -13.87 -4.23
CA ASP A 329 5.41 -14.83 -3.82
C ASP A 329 6.58 -14.12 -3.14
N LEU A 330 7.03 -12.98 -3.68
CA LEU A 330 8.08 -12.16 -3.07
C LEU A 330 7.68 -11.66 -1.67
N ALA A 331 6.44 -11.22 -1.52
CA ALA A 331 5.91 -10.79 -0.23
C ALA A 331 5.87 -11.96 0.77
N ALA A 332 5.43 -13.13 0.33
CA ALA A 332 5.41 -14.35 1.14
C ALA A 332 6.83 -14.74 1.59
N ALA A 333 7.77 -14.87 0.66
CA ALA A 333 9.16 -15.22 0.95
C ALA A 333 9.82 -14.21 1.90
N THR A 334 9.46 -12.94 1.80
CA THR A 334 9.98 -11.91 2.71
C THR A 334 9.45 -12.07 4.12
N ILE A 335 8.15 -12.36 4.28
CA ILE A 335 7.57 -12.62 5.60
C ILE A 335 8.10 -13.93 6.17
N GLU A 336 8.22 -14.99 5.37
CA GLU A 336 8.82 -16.26 5.79
C GLU A 336 10.24 -16.06 6.34
N ALA A 337 11.09 -15.30 5.63
CA ALA A 337 12.44 -14.99 6.10
C ALA A 337 12.44 -14.15 7.40
N ALA A 338 11.47 -13.24 7.56
CA ALA A 338 11.34 -12.45 8.78
C ALA A 338 10.85 -13.28 9.98
N ILE A 339 9.99 -14.27 9.73
CA ILE A 339 9.53 -15.23 10.74
C ILE A 339 10.67 -16.19 11.12
N ASP A 340 11.40 -16.72 10.15
CA ASP A 340 12.52 -17.67 10.36
C ASP A 340 13.68 -17.05 11.17
N ALA A 341 13.83 -15.73 11.11
CA ALA A 341 14.78 -15.00 11.94
C ALA A 341 14.37 -14.89 13.43
N LEU A 342 13.11 -15.17 13.76
CA LEU A 342 12.63 -15.21 15.14
C LEU A 342 13.00 -16.56 15.80
N PRO A 343 13.37 -16.58 17.09
CA PRO A 343 13.57 -17.86 17.79
C PRO A 343 12.29 -18.70 17.82
N ASP A 344 12.39 -19.97 17.45
CA ASP A 344 11.30 -20.95 17.60
C ASP A 344 10.77 -20.96 19.04
N GLY A 345 9.46 -21.19 19.17
CA GLY A 345 8.80 -21.30 20.47
C GLY A 345 7.45 -20.59 20.52
N VAL A 346 6.89 -20.56 21.74
CA VAL A 346 5.58 -20.00 22.03
C VAL A 346 5.74 -18.76 22.90
N ARG A 347 5.05 -17.68 22.53
CA ARG A 347 5.05 -16.41 23.25
C ARG A 347 3.60 -15.97 23.43
N SER A 348 3.28 -15.43 24.59
CA SER A 348 1.94 -14.91 24.85
C SER A 348 2.02 -13.51 25.42
N PHE A 349 1.07 -12.67 25.04
CA PHE A 349 0.89 -11.35 25.60
C PHE A 349 -0.61 -11.09 25.72
N ALA A 350 -1.00 -10.38 26.76
CA ALA A 350 -2.38 -10.01 26.98
C ALA A 350 -2.42 -8.59 27.55
N ASP A 351 -3.48 -7.90 27.20
CA ASP A 351 -3.84 -6.60 27.73
C ASP A 351 -5.37 -6.52 27.81
N ALA A 352 -5.93 -5.43 28.29
CA ALA A 352 -7.37 -5.25 28.43
C ALA A 352 -7.85 -3.94 27.81
N MET A 353 -9.09 -3.97 27.32
CA MET A 353 -9.86 -2.76 27.05
C MET A 353 -10.19 -2.04 28.36
N ASP A 354 -10.59 -0.77 28.28
CA ASP A 354 -10.91 0.05 29.46
C ASP A 354 -12.08 -0.50 30.30
N ASP A 355 -12.96 -1.30 29.69
CA ASP A 355 -14.05 -2.00 30.39
C ASP A 355 -13.60 -3.32 31.06
N GLY A 356 -12.30 -3.64 30.99
CA GLY A 356 -11.69 -4.85 31.54
C GLY A 356 -11.76 -6.07 30.62
N THR A 357 -12.35 -5.97 29.41
CA THR A 357 -12.40 -7.08 28.47
C THR A 357 -10.99 -7.45 28.00
N PRO A 358 -10.54 -8.71 28.18
CA PRO A 358 -9.18 -9.10 27.81
C PRO A 358 -9.03 -9.22 26.30
N ILE A 359 -7.87 -8.83 25.78
CA ILE A 359 -7.38 -9.16 24.45
C ILE A 359 -6.08 -9.91 24.64
N ALA A 360 -6.07 -11.18 24.25
CA ALA A 360 -4.95 -12.08 24.47
C ALA A 360 -4.52 -12.70 23.16
N VAL A 361 -3.20 -12.78 22.95
CA VAL A 361 -2.62 -13.45 21.79
C VAL A 361 -1.53 -14.41 22.23
N THR A 362 -1.51 -15.58 21.60
CA THR A 362 -0.42 -16.54 21.66
C THR A 362 0.14 -16.72 20.26
N ILE A 363 1.45 -16.50 20.12
CA ILE A 363 2.18 -16.64 18.86
C ILE A 363 3.11 -17.84 18.99
N ALA A 364 2.92 -18.83 18.13
CA ALA A 364 3.82 -19.98 18.00
C ALA A 364 4.61 -19.85 16.69
N VAL A 365 5.95 -19.92 16.79
CA VAL A 365 6.88 -19.89 15.65
C VAL A 365 7.58 -21.24 15.54
N ALA A 366 7.62 -21.78 14.32
CA ALA A 366 8.36 -22.99 13.97
C ALA A 366 8.96 -22.84 12.56
N GLY A 367 10.25 -22.54 12.48
CA GLY A 367 10.94 -22.17 11.24
C GLY A 367 10.24 -20.99 10.55
N PRO A 368 9.92 -21.07 9.24
CA PRO A 368 9.32 -19.97 8.50
C PRO A 368 7.79 -19.84 8.70
N ARG A 369 7.20 -20.52 9.69
CA ARG A 369 5.74 -20.55 9.91
C ARG A 369 5.37 -19.96 11.26
N MET A 370 4.23 -19.26 11.28
CA MET A 370 3.69 -18.61 12.48
C MET A 370 2.21 -18.95 12.65
N ILE A 371 1.81 -19.31 13.86
CA ILE A 371 0.41 -19.39 14.27
C ILE A 371 0.14 -18.23 15.22
N VAL A 372 -0.86 -17.43 14.91
CA VAL A 372 -1.35 -16.32 15.74
C VAL A 372 -2.73 -16.71 16.25
N ASP A 373 -2.83 -16.99 17.55
CA ASP A 373 -4.04 -17.47 18.20
C ASP A 373 -4.56 -16.46 19.22
N PHE A 374 -5.76 -15.93 18.99
CA PHE A 374 -6.44 -14.99 19.89
C PHE A 374 -7.31 -15.68 20.95
N HIS A 375 -7.16 -17.00 21.16
CA HIS A 375 -7.80 -17.68 22.28
C HIS A 375 -7.45 -17.01 23.62
N GLY A 376 -8.47 -16.81 24.46
CA GLY A 376 -8.38 -16.03 25.70
C GLY A 376 -8.88 -14.58 25.56
N THR A 377 -9.12 -14.10 24.34
CA THR A 377 -9.83 -12.83 24.12
C THR A 377 -11.29 -12.92 24.58
N GLY A 378 -11.77 -11.87 25.23
CA GLY A 378 -13.10 -11.81 25.83
C GLY A 378 -14.25 -11.88 24.82
N PRO A 379 -15.49 -12.09 25.31
CA PRO A 379 -16.67 -12.15 24.46
C PRO A 379 -16.95 -10.81 23.78
N ALA A 380 -17.80 -10.82 22.74
CA ALA A 380 -18.32 -9.60 22.13
C ALA A 380 -18.92 -8.65 23.19
N SER A 381 -18.55 -7.37 23.11
CA SER A 381 -19.06 -6.31 23.96
C SER A 381 -20.53 -6.03 23.67
N SER A 382 -21.26 -5.60 24.70
CA SER A 382 -22.63 -5.12 24.56
C SER A 382 -22.74 -3.68 24.03
N GLY A 383 -21.61 -2.97 23.95
CA GLY A 383 -21.45 -1.68 23.29
C GLY A 383 -20.81 -1.83 21.91
N ASN A 384 -19.91 -0.90 21.56
CA ASN A 384 -19.37 -0.74 20.20
C ASN A 384 -17.88 -1.05 20.03
N LEU A 385 -17.23 -1.55 21.09
CA LEU A 385 -15.81 -1.97 21.06
C LEU A 385 -15.57 -3.25 20.21
N ASN A 386 -16.60 -3.80 19.57
CA ASN A 386 -16.46 -5.02 18.78
C ASN A 386 -15.69 -4.76 17.48
N ALA A 387 -14.60 -5.49 17.25
CA ALA A 387 -13.83 -5.39 16.02
C ALA A 387 -14.23 -6.51 15.05
N PRO A 388 -14.68 -6.20 13.83
CA PRO A 388 -14.90 -7.21 12.79
C PRO A 388 -13.60 -7.97 12.50
N ARG A 389 -13.71 -9.23 12.10
CA ARG A 389 -12.56 -10.09 11.72
C ARG A 389 -11.57 -9.38 10.79
N ALA A 390 -12.08 -8.60 9.84
CA ALA A 390 -11.30 -7.82 8.88
C ALA A 390 -10.31 -6.85 9.54
N VAL A 391 -10.67 -6.25 10.68
CA VAL A 391 -9.82 -5.33 11.44
C VAL A 391 -8.63 -6.08 12.04
N THR A 392 -8.86 -7.26 12.62
CA THR A 392 -7.79 -8.12 13.18
C THR A 392 -6.81 -8.58 12.10
N VAL A 393 -7.31 -8.95 10.91
CA VAL A 393 -6.46 -9.31 9.76
C VAL A 393 -5.59 -8.12 9.34
N ALA A 394 -6.14 -6.91 9.32
CA ALA A 394 -5.40 -5.72 8.93
C ALA A 394 -4.35 -5.30 9.98
N ALA A 395 -4.68 -5.44 11.28
CA ALA A 395 -3.72 -5.25 12.37
C ALA A 395 -2.55 -6.25 12.28
N LEU A 396 -2.84 -7.53 11.99
CA LEU A 396 -1.81 -8.53 11.75
C LEU A 396 -0.92 -8.18 10.56
N LEU A 397 -1.50 -7.78 9.42
CA LEU A 397 -0.73 -7.33 8.24
C LEU A 397 0.19 -6.16 8.56
N TYR A 398 -0.28 -5.20 9.36
CA TYR A 398 0.53 -4.08 9.85
C TYR A 398 1.72 -4.57 10.69
N VAL A 399 1.50 -5.50 11.63
CA VAL A 399 2.58 -6.03 12.47
C VAL A 399 3.58 -6.84 11.65
N LEU A 400 3.13 -7.66 10.70
CA LEU A 400 4.01 -8.39 9.78
C LEU A 400 4.87 -7.44 8.94
N ARG A 401 4.30 -6.29 8.55
CA ARG A 401 5.05 -5.23 7.84
C ARG A 401 6.19 -4.67 8.68
N LEU A 402 5.94 -4.46 9.96
CA LEU A 402 6.94 -3.98 10.91
C LEU A 402 8.01 -5.04 11.16
N LEU A 403 7.60 -6.29 11.35
CA LEU A 403 8.49 -7.44 11.53
C LEU A 403 9.46 -7.60 10.36
N ALA A 404 8.99 -7.39 9.13
CA ALA A 404 9.84 -7.48 7.94
C ALA A 404 10.98 -6.46 7.91
N GLY A 405 10.85 -5.31 8.61
CA GLY A 405 11.92 -4.32 8.79
C GLY A 405 12.51 -3.66 7.53
N ARG A 406 11.95 -3.94 6.34
CA ARG A 406 12.43 -3.44 5.04
C ARG A 406 11.27 -3.13 4.10
N PRO A 407 11.40 -2.28 3.07
CA PRO A 407 10.34 -2.06 2.09
C PRO A 407 9.84 -3.38 1.47
N ILE A 408 8.53 -3.65 1.57
CA ILE A 408 7.87 -4.77 0.91
C ILE A 408 6.54 -4.30 0.31
N PRO A 409 6.09 -4.88 -0.82
CA PRO A 409 4.72 -4.72 -1.27
C PRO A 409 3.78 -5.37 -0.24
N LEU A 410 2.88 -4.57 0.34
CA LEU A 410 1.85 -5.06 1.24
C LEU A 410 0.73 -5.70 0.43
N ASN A 411 0.72 -7.02 0.37
CA ASN A 411 -0.23 -7.76 -0.44
C ASN A 411 -0.62 -9.08 0.26
N SER A 412 -1.54 -9.86 -0.32
CA SER A 412 -2.04 -11.08 0.33
C SER A 412 -0.98 -12.17 0.51
N GLY A 413 0.16 -12.07 -0.19
CA GLY A 413 1.31 -12.94 0.02
C GLY A 413 1.83 -12.89 1.46
N CYS A 414 1.75 -11.73 2.13
CA CYS A 414 2.21 -11.55 3.50
C CYS A 414 1.54 -12.48 4.52
N LEU A 415 0.33 -12.99 4.23
CA LEU A 415 -0.42 -13.85 5.16
C LEU A 415 -0.20 -15.35 4.91
N ARG A 416 0.43 -15.76 3.81
CA ARG A 416 0.54 -17.19 3.43
C ARG A 416 1.33 -18.03 4.44
N ALA A 417 2.27 -17.41 5.15
CA ALA A 417 3.08 -18.05 6.18
C ALA A 417 2.42 -18.07 7.57
N VAL A 418 1.26 -17.44 7.71
CA VAL A 418 0.63 -17.16 9.01
C VAL A 418 -0.76 -17.76 9.09
N GLU A 419 -0.97 -18.61 10.09
CA GLU A 419 -2.30 -19.09 10.45
C GLU A 419 -2.91 -18.16 11.52
N LEU A 420 -4.08 -17.57 11.23
CA LEU A 420 -4.78 -16.69 12.17
C LEU A 420 -6.04 -17.36 12.73
N ARG A 421 -6.06 -17.57 14.05
CA ARG A 421 -7.20 -18.11 14.79
C ARG A 421 -7.83 -17.03 15.64
N ILE A 422 -9.13 -16.81 15.43
CA ILE A 422 -9.94 -15.87 16.20
C ILE A 422 -11.15 -16.66 16.74
N PRO A 423 -11.42 -16.62 18.06
CA PRO A 423 -12.57 -17.31 18.62
C PRO A 423 -13.89 -16.69 18.12
N PRO A 424 -14.82 -17.48 17.55
CA PRO A 424 -16.12 -16.98 17.13
C PRO A 424 -16.91 -16.42 18.32
N GLY A 425 -17.60 -15.28 18.12
CA GLY A 425 -18.37 -14.61 19.17
C GLY A 425 -17.52 -13.84 20.18
N SER A 426 -16.20 -13.75 19.97
CA SER A 426 -15.31 -12.88 20.75
C SER A 426 -15.43 -11.42 20.33
N LEU A 427 -14.76 -10.54 21.07
CA LEU A 427 -14.62 -9.12 20.71
C LEU A 427 -14.03 -8.90 19.30
N LEU A 428 -13.28 -9.86 18.77
CA LEU A 428 -12.58 -9.80 17.47
C LEU A 428 -13.28 -10.56 16.33
N ASP A 429 -14.40 -11.23 16.64
CA ASP A 429 -15.29 -11.89 15.67
C ASP A 429 -16.74 -11.85 16.20
N PRO A 430 -17.31 -10.64 16.33
CA PRO A 430 -18.62 -10.44 16.96
C PRO A 430 -19.77 -10.93 16.06
N PRO A 431 -20.94 -11.23 16.64
CA PRO A 431 -22.17 -11.40 15.88
C PRO A 431 -22.50 -10.19 15.01
N ALA A 432 -23.08 -10.42 13.82
CA ALA A 432 -23.27 -9.39 12.78
C ALA A 432 -24.25 -8.26 13.15
N ASP A 433 -25.03 -8.40 14.22
CA ASP A 433 -25.97 -7.39 14.72
C ASP A 433 -25.34 -6.42 15.73
N ARG A 434 -24.10 -6.68 16.17
CA ARG A 434 -23.40 -5.84 17.15
C ARG A 434 -22.88 -4.55 16.53
N ALA A 435 -22.87 -3.49 17.35
CA ALA A 435 -22.17 -2.25 17.06
C ALA A 435 -20.65 -2.50 16.98
N VAL A 436 -19.97 -1.91 15.99
CA VAL A 436 -18.56 -2.18 15.67
C VAL A 436 -17.70 -0.92 15.52
N VAL A 437 -18.28 0.27 15.59
CA VAL A 437 -17.59 1.49 15.19
C VAL A 437 -16.32 1.76 16.00
N ALA A 438 -16.36 1.51 17.31
CA ALA A 438 -15.20 1.70 18.17
C ALA A 438 -14.19 0.55 18.07
N GLY A 439 -14.59 -0.61 17.53
CA GLY A 439 -13.66 -1.71 17.25
C GLY A 439 -12.57 -1.34 16.25
N ASN A 440 -12.90 -0.50 15.27
CA ASN A 440 -11.96 0.00 14.27
C ASN A 440 -10.93 0.99 14.86
N VAL A 441 -11.29 1.75 15.90
CA VAL A 441 -10.52 2.91 16.38
C VAL A 441 -9.85 2.69 17.74
N GLU A 442 -10.44 1.86 18.60
CA GLU A 442 -9.95 1.52 19.95
C GLU A 442 -9.39 0.10 20.00
N THR A 443 -10.24 -0.90 19.74
CA THR A 443 -9.87 -2.32 19.84
C THR A 443 -8.74 -2.69 18.88
N SER A 444 -8.74 -2.11 17.68
CA SER A 444 -7.66 -2.30 16.69
C SER A 444 -6.29 -1.87 17.23
N GLN A 445 -6.22 -0.79 18.02
CA GLN A 445 -4.97 -0.34 18.64
C GLN A 445 -4.47 -1.36 19.65
N ARG A 446 -5.38 -1.87 20.50
CA ARG A 446 -5.04 -2.87 21.49
C ARG A 446 -4.62 -4.20 20.86
N VAL A 447 -5.25 -4.60 19.75
CA VAL A 447 -4.81 -5.77 18.96
C VAL A 447 -3.38 -5.59 18.45
N VAL A 448 -3.04 -4.42 17.93
CA VAL A 448 -1.66 -4.11 17.51
C VAL A 448 -0.70 -4.16 18.69
N ASP A 449 -1.06 -3.56 19.83
CA ASP A 449 -0.21 -3.51 21.03
C ASP A 449 0.11 -4.92 21.55
N VAL A 450 -0.88 -5.82 21.64
CA VAL A 450 -0.62 -7.20 22.13
C VAL A 450 0.21 -8.01 21.14
N LEU A 451 0.03 -7.81 19.82
CA LEU A 451 0.85 -8.45 18.79
C LEU A 451 2.30 -7.98 18.85
N LEU A 452 2.52 -6.66 18.97
CA LEU A 452 3.86 -6.09 19.11
C LEU A 452 4.53 -6.52 20.42
N GLY A 453 3.77 -6.57 21.52
CA GLY A 453 4.23 -7.04 22.82
C GLY A 453 4.64 -8.52 22.80
N ALA A 454 3.84 -9.39 22.19
CA ALA A 454 4.16 -10.82 22.05
C ALA A 454 5.41 -11.08 21.19
N LEU A 455 5.65 -10.23 20.19
CA LEU A 455 6.85 -10.29 19.34
C LEU A 455 8.05 -9.52 19.91
N GLY A 456 7.87 -8.71 20.96
CA GLY A 456 8.91 -7.88 21.56
C GLY A 456 9.43 -6.78 20.63
N LEU A 457 8.61 -6.29 19.70
CA LEU A 457 9.03 -5.33 18.67
C LEU A 457 9.03 -3.87 19.16
N ALA A 458 8.01 -3.49 19.91
CA ALA A 458 7.84 -2.14 20.47
C ALA A 458 6.92 -2.19 21.69
N ALA A 459 7.01 -1.16 22.53
CA ALA A 459 6.01 -0.89 23.57
C ALA A 459 4.68 -0.42 22.95
N ALA A 460 3.60 -0.49 23.74
CA ALA A 460 2.31 0.02 23.35
C ALA A 460 2.38 1.51 22.97
N SER A 461 1.59 1.90 21.96
CA SER A 461 1.45 3.31 21.55
C SER A 461 0.39 4.01 22.41
N GLN A 462 -0.24 5.08 21.91
CA GLN A 462 -1.32 5.75 22.64
C GLN A 462 -2.49 4.81 23.01
N GLY A 463 -2.69 3.72 22.26
CA GLY A 463 -3.73 2.73 22.54
C GLY A 463 -5.15 3.17 22.18
N THR A 464 -5.31 4.33 21.54
CA THR A 464 -6.58 4.89 21.07
C THR A 464 -6.36 5.74 19.83
N MET A 465 -7.35 5.79 18.93
CA MET A 465 -7.47 6.82 17.91
C MET A 465 -8.53 7.83 18.35
N ASN A 466 -8.10 8.97 18.89
CA ASN A 466 -9.01 9.98 19.41
C ASN A 466 -9.90 10.55 18.30
N ASN A 467 -11.21 10.47 18.51
CA ASN A 467 -12.22 10.89 17.54
C ASN A 467 -12.93 12.16 18.02
N LEU A 468 -13.07 13.14 17.13
CA LEU A 468 -13.91 14.32 17.32
C LEU A 468 -15.05 14.31 16.30
N THR A 469 -16.28 14.21 16.79
CA THR A 469 -17.49 14.33 15.98
C THR A 469 -18.38 15.47 16.46
N PHE A 470 -19.01 16.16 15.51
CA PHE A 470 -20.09 17.10 15.77
C PHE A 470 -20.94 17.26 14.52
N GLY A 471 -22.17 17.75 14.67
CA GLY A 471 -23.05 17.92 13.53
C GLY A 471 -24.46 18.37 13.89
N THR A 472 -25.35 18.25 12.92
CA THR A 472 -26.79 18.56 12.99
C THR A 472 -27.56 17.44 12.29
N ASP A 473 -28.87 17.58 12.13
CA ASP A 473 -29.69 16.63 11.38
C ASP A 473 -29.37 16.60 9.87
N HIS A 474 -28.62 17.58 9.37
CA HIS A 474 -28.30 17.73 7.94
C HIS A 474 -26.79 17.69 7.64
N PHE A 475 -25.95 17.49 8.65
CA PHE A 475 -24.50 17.56 8.51
C PHE A 475 -23.79 16.76 9.60
N GLY A 476 -22.73 16.04 9.25
CA GLY A 476 -21.82 15.40 10.20
C GLY A 476 -20.37 15.75 9.86
N TYR A 477 -19.58 16.02 10.90
CA TYR A 477 -18.13 16.16 10.82
C TYR A 477 -17.44 15.08 11.65
N TYR A 478 -16.32 14.59 11.15
CA TYR A 478 -15.49 13.59 11.82
C TYR A 478 -14.00 13.86 11.58
N GLU A 479 -13.24 13.92 12.67
CA GLU A 479 -11.79 14.11 12.69
C GLU A 479 -11.09 13.13 13.63
N THR A 480 -9.86 12.74 13.27
CA THR A 480 -9.00 11.90 14.12
C THR A 480 -7.79 12.68 14.59
N ILE A 481 -7.49 12.61 15.89
CA ILE A 481 -6.36 13.32 16.49
C ILE A 481 -5.23 12.32 16.75
N GLY A 482 -4.06 12.61 16.16
CA GLY A 482 -2.89 11.74 16.22
C GLY A 482 -2.30 11.58 17.62
N GLY A 483 -1.65 10.43 17.82
CA GLY A 483 -1.05 10.02 19.09
C GLY A 483 0.48 9.93 19.10
N GLY A 484 0.99 9.55 20.27
CA GLY A 484 2.39 9.15 20.44
C GLY A 484 2.63 7.70 20.03
N ALA A 485 3.80 7.41 19.46
CA ALA A 485 4.25 6.06 19.20
C ALA A 485 5.00 5.46 20.41
N GLY A 486 4.83 4.16 20.62
CA GLY A 486 5.55 3.42 21.65
C GLY A 486 7.06 3.33 21.38
N ALA A 487 7.85 3.25 22.45
CA ALA A 487 9.31 3.12 22.38
C ALA A 487 9.73 1.78 21.76
N SER A 488 10.89 1.77 21.11
CA SER A 488 11.57 0.54 20.67
C SER A 488 12.96 0.44 21.29
N ALA A 489 13.60 -0.73 21.19
CA ALA A 489 14.96 -0.92 21.71
C ALA A 489 16.01 -0.01 21.05
N THR A 490 15.71 0.56 19.88
CA THR A 490 16.64 1.37 19.07
C THR A 490 16.21 2.83 18.92
N GLY A 491 15.07 3.25 19.50
CA GLY A 491 14.56 4.61 19.41
C GLY A 491 13.63 4.99 20.59
N GLY A 492 13.74 6.24 21.04
CA GLY A 492 12.87 6.77 22.11
C GLY A 492 11.45 7.09 21.61
N ASN A 493 10.53 7.36 22.55
CA ASN A 493 9.18 7.82 22.25
C ASN A 493 9.22 9.04 21.31
N VAL A 494 8.45 8.99 20.21
CA VAL A 494 8.30 10.12 19.29
C VAL A 494 6.94 10.78 19.54
N PRO A 495 6.90 11.99 20.13
CA PRO A 495 5.65 12.72 20.26
C PRO A 495 5.23 13.25 18.89
N TRP A 496 3.98 13.01 18.50
CA TRP A 496 3.29 13.49 17.30
C TRP A 496 3.73 12.88 15.95
N LEU A 497 3.09 11.77 15.55
CA LEU A 497 3.02 11.36 14.15
C LEU A 497 1.74 11.94 13.52
N VAL A 498 1.88 12.99 12.73
CA VAL A 498 0.81 13.45 11.82
C VAL A 498 1.04 12.77 10.46
N PRO A 499 0.13 11.91 9.97
CA PRO A 499 0.22 11.39 8.60
C PRO A 499 0.07 12.56 7.62
N GLY A 500 1.11 12.85 6.82
CA GLY A 500 0.97 13.80 5.69
C GLY A 500 2.14 14.75 5.42
N ARG A 501 3.11 14.92 6.32
CA ARG A 501 4.33 15.67 5.97
C ARG A 501 5.40 14.73 5.42
N ARG A 502 5.64 14.79 4.10
CA ARG A 502 6.95 14.39 3.53
C ARG A 502 8.02 15.18 4.28
N GLY A 503 8.67 14.54 5.25
CA GLY A 503 9.88 15.03 5.84
C GLY A 503 10.93 15.11 4.75
N ARG A 504 11.24 16.34 4.32
CA ARG A 504 12.51 16.63 3.64
C ARG A 504 13.62 15.96 4.43
N GLN A 505 14.58 15.36 3.74
CA GLN A 505 15.84 14.90 4.30
C GLN A 505 16.47 16.03 5.15
N GLY A 506 16.21 16.00 6.45
CA GLY A 506 16.87 16.80 7.45
C GLY A 506 17.61 15.81 8.32
N ARG A 507 18.92 15.70 8.13
CA ARG A 507 19.80 14.98 9.04
C ARG A 507 19.67 15.61 10.43
N PHE A 508 18.89 15.01 11.32
CA PHE A 508 19.07 15.23 12.74
C PHE A 508 20.25 14.37 13.20
N ARG A 509 21.44 14.97 13.24
CA ARG A 509 22.54 14.47 14.05
C ARG A 509 22.19 14.82 15.50
N ALA A 510 21.71 13.84 16.26
CA ALA A 510 21.77 13.92 17.71
C ALA A 510 23.23 13.73 18.10
N GLU A 511 23.93 14.80 18.49
CA GLU A 511 25.19 14.67 19.21
C GLU A 511 24.88 14.08 20.58
N LEU A 512 25.03 12.75 20.69
CA LEU A 512 25.04 12.05 21.96
C LEU A 512 26.32 12.43 22.70
N GLY A 513 26.20 13.27 23.73
CA GLY A 513 27.24 13.43 24.74
C GLY A 513 27.50 12.07 25.44
N PRO A 514 28.73 11.83 25.94
CA PRO A 514 29.11 10.53 26.47
C PRO A 514 28.28 10.14 27.70
N PRO A 515 28.05 8.82 27.91
CA PRO A 515 27.13 8.32 28.91
C PRO A 515 27.65 8.60 30.32
N THR A 516 26.84 9.29 31.13
CA THR A 516 27.04 9.31 32.58
C THR A 516 26.49 7.99 33.13
N ARG A 517 27.41 7.12 33.58
CA ARG A 517 27.09 6.00 34.45
C ARG A 517 26.66 6.54 35.82
N ASP A 518 25.82 5.76 36.48
CA ASP A 518 25.44 5.83 37.89
C ASP A 518 24.28 6.77 38.26
N ARG A 519 23.04 6.30 38.05
CA ARG A 519 21.98 6.36 39.08
C ARG A 519 21.06 5.13 38.98
N PRO A 520 20.89 4.35 40.06
CA PRO A 520 19.93 3.24 40.09
C PRO A 520 18.49 3.77 40.15
N TRP A 521 17.61 3.14 39.37
CA TRP A 521 16.15 3.29 39.44
C TRP A 521 15.63 2.90 40.83
N PRO A 522 14.75 3.68 41.47
CA PRO A 522 14.14 3.27 42.72
C PRO A 522 13.11 2.15 42.45
N ARG A 523 13.36 0.99 43.07
CA ARG A 523 12.37 -0.04 43.34
C ARG A 523 11.61 0.35 44.61
N ASP A 524 10.33 0.65 44.52
CA ASP A 524 9.23 -0.15 45.12
C ASP A 524 7.87 0.58 44.98
N PRO A 525 6.75 -0.16 45.00
CA PRO A 525 5.40 0.33 44.80
C PRO A 525 4.73 0.73 46.12
N ALA A 526 3.81 1.69 46.05
CA ALA A 526 2.75 1.92 47.03
C ALA A 526 1.48 2.30 46.29
#